data_AF-A0A7W3JF57-F1
#
_entry.id   AF-A0A7W3JF57-F1
#
_cell.length_a   1.000
_cell.length_b   1.000
_cell.length_c   1.000
_cell.angle_alpha   90.00
_cell.angle_beta   90.00
_cell.angle_gamma   90.00
#
_symmetry.space_group_name_H-M   'P 1'
#
loop_
_entity.id
_entity.type
_entity.pdbx_description
1 polymer ?
#
loop_
_entity_poly.entity_id
_entity_poly.type
_entity_poly.pdbx_seq_one_letter_code
_entity_poly.pdbx_strand_id
1 'polypeptide(L)'
;MSLHSTSRSSALRRGLVALATAATLLAGGLVVAPSAQATPLVDTSERAGTVVTTRMQAKGSIIRGNVETDELHPAYVTYWVNLDWTGGDLQAFDGVVTLQRVGARQVRTFPLTLDADGDRSRRIKLPGTITPGSYRVGIEFTATVERRDGRLVEHTVDVNNARTVPVRRTSMIEASISNPTATDGRTSRIRGKLLVLGIADDGDLTWDPMQSGTVRLSYDPDGPWEDRAREVFVRDLTVSGAHGTFFTRVAARDRWWKLTYAGNAQFADSVLWLPQGDHSGCGC
;
A
#
# COMPACT_ATOMS: atom_id res chain seq x y z
N MET A 1 39.40 -49.20 -47.04
CA MET A 1 40.54 -49.96 -46.51
C MET A 1 41.10 -49.22 -45.30
N SER A 2 41.53 -50.00 -44.32
CA SER A 2 41.91 -49.64 -42.96
C SER A 2 43.06 -48.64 -42.84
N LEU A 3 42.90 -47.78 -41.83
CA LEU A 3 43.84 -47.40 -40.77
C LEU A 3 45.29 -47.06 -41.14
N HIS A 4 45.75 -45.95 -40.60
CA HIS A 4 46.95 -45.75 -39.76
C HIS A 4 47.22 -44.23 -39.77
N SER A 5 47.80 -43.57 -38.78
CA SER A 5 48.29 -43.92 -37.46
C SER A 5 48.71 -42.57 -36.85
N THR A 6 48.62 -42.51 -35.53
CA THR A 6 48.99 -41.41 -34.65
C THR A 6 50.41 -40.85 -34.87
N SER A 7 50.55 -39.53 -34.85
CA SER A 7 51.76 -38.77 -34.48
C SER A 7 51.35 -37.81 -33.35
N ARG A 8 51.64 -38.11 -32.08
CA ARG A 8 52.90 -37.88 -31.34
C ARG A 8 53.35 -36.42 -31.28
N SER A 9 53.20 -35.88 -30.07
CA SER A 9 54.17 -35.05 -29.34
C SER A 9 54.62 -33.73 -29.97
N SER A 10 54.39 -32.62 -29.29
CA SER A 10 55.29 -32.22 -28.18
C SER A 10 54.85 -30.90 -27.59
N ALA A 11 54.98 -30.84 -26.27
CA ALA A 11 54.72 -29.69 -25.43
C ALA A 11 55.75 -28.60 -25.71
N LEU A 12 55.30 -27.37 -25.99
CA LEU A 12 56.03 -26.13 -25.69
C LEU A 12 55.12 -24.93 -25.98
N ARG A 13 54.20 -24.66 -25.05
CA ARG A 13 53.72 -23.30 -24.72
C ARG A 13 53.00 -23.37 -23.37
N ARG A 14 53.79 -23.60 -22.32
CA ARG A 14 53.41 -23.22 -20.95
C ARG A 14 53.57 -21.71 -20.86
N GLY A 15 52.44 -21.01 -20.89
CA GLY A 15 52.38 -19.57 -20.74
C GLY A 15 50.92 -19.14 -20.78
N LEU A 16 50.23 -19.34 -19.65
CA LEU A 16 48.95 -18.76 -19.21
C LEU A 16 48.11 -19.82 -18.45
N VAL A 17 48.55 -20.14 -17.23
CA VAL A 17 47.65 -20.61 -16.17
C VAL A 17 47.83 -19.64 -15.02
N ALA A 18 46.93 -18.65 -14.94
CA ALA A 18 46.57 -17.92 -13.73
C ALA A 18 45.48 -16.92 -14.10
N LEU A 19 44.24 -17.38 -14.24
CA LEU A 19 43.06 -16.53 -14.01
C LEU A 19 41.81 -17.41 -13.91
N ALA A 20 41.01 -17.09 -12.89
CA ALA A 20 39.64 -17.51 -12.64
C ALA A 20 39.42 -18.86 -11.93
N THR A 21 39.87 -18.97 -10.68
CA THR A 21 39.14 -19.71 -9.63
C THR A 21 39.27 -18.99 -8.28
N ALA A 22 38.49 -17.92 -8.08
CA ALA A 22 38.15 -17.37 -6.76
C ALA A 22 37.12 -16.23 -6.91
N ALA A 23 35.88 -16.52 -7.32
CA ALA A 23 34.77 -15.56 -7.20
C ALA A 23 33.40 -16.24 -7.31
N THR A 24 33.13 -17.29 -6.53
CA THR A 24 31.78 -17.90 -6.50
C THR A 24 31.37 -18.42 -5.12
N LEU A 25 31.89 -17.84 -4.04
CA LEU A 25 31.40 -18.10 -2.69
C LEU A 25 31.37 -16.79 -1.90
N LEU A 26 30.36 -15.97 -2.19
CA LEU A 26 29.75 -14.95 -1.31
C LEU A 26 28.48 -14.41 -2.01
N ALA A 27 27.63 -15.32 -2.47
CA ALA A 27 26.30 -15.02 -3.00
C ALA A 27 25.30 -15.90 -2.25
N GLY A 28 25.22 -15.71 -0.94
CA GLY A 28 24.31 -16.42 -0.07
C GLY A 28 24.02 -15.57 1.14
N GLY A 29 22.81 -15.02 1.21
CA GLY A 29 22.29 -14.43 2.44
C GLY A 29 22.28 -12.90 2.51
N LEU A 30 22.04 -12.17 1.42
CA LEU A 30 21.36 -10.89 1.57
C LEU A 30 19.87 -11.20 1.69
N VAL A 31 19.44 -11.49 2.92
CA VAL A 31 18.07 -11.19 3.32
C VAL A 31 17.89 -9.72 3.00
N VAL A 32 17.19 -9.42 1.91
CA VAL A 32 16.71 -8.07 1.63
C VAL A 32 15.74 -7.79 2.75
N ALA A 33 16.25 -7.25 3.86
CA ALA A 33 15.41 -6.51 4.79
C ALA A 33 14.58 -5.57 3.91
N PRO A 34 13.25 -5.49 4.11
CA PRO A 34 12.44 -4.54 3.37
C PRO A 34 13.16 -3.20 3.51
N SER A 35 13.62 -2.63 2.39
CA SER A 35 14.27 -1.33 2.41
C SER A 35 13.37 -0.43 3.22
N ALA A 36 13.85 0.08 4.37
CA ALA A 36 13.21 1.21 5.01
C ALA A 36 13.09 2.23 3.89
N GLN A 37 11.89 2.41 3.34
CA GLN A 37 11.69 3.28 2.20
C GLN A 37 12.12 4.66 2.69
N ALA A 38 13.24 5.15 2.18
CA ALA A 38 13.75 6.46 2.55
C ALA A 38 12.63 7.48 2.35
N THR A 39 12.35 8.25 3.40
CA THR A 39 11.30 9.27 3.36
C THR A 39 11.53 10.15 2.13
N PRO A 40 10.55 10.31 1.22
CA PRO A 40 10.81 11.00 -0.03
C PRO A 40 11.16 12.48 0.16
N LEU A 41 12.09 12.99 -0.66
CA LEU A 41 12.39 14.42 -0.74
C LEU A 41 11.14 15.22 -1.12
N VAL A 42 10.92 16.32 -0.41
CA VAL A 42 9.84 17.28 -0.63
C VAL A 42 10.41 18.59 -1.14
N ASP A 43 11.39 19.12 -0.43
CA ASP A 43 12.02 20.40 -0.76
C ASP A 43 13.44 20.51 -0.17
N THR A 44 14.22 21.43 -0.74
CA THR A 44 15.54 21.80 -0.24
C THR A 44 15.68 23.32 -0.30
N SER A 45 15.90 23.94 0.86
CA SER A 45 16.13 25.38 1.00
C SER A 45 17.63 25.64 1.21
N GLU A 46 18.29 26.27 0.24
CA GLU A 46 19.71 26.65 0.32
C GLU A 46 19.84 28.17 0.47
N ARG A 47 20.55 28.63 1.51
CA ARG A 47 20.73 30.07 1.76
C ARG A 47 22.01 30.35 2.52
N ALA A 48 22.79 31.34 2.08
CA ALA A 48 23.97 31.81 2.82
C ALA A 48 24.95 30.70 3.30
N GLY A 49 25.06 29.59 2.56
CA GLY A 49 25.92 28.45 2.91
C GLY A 49 25.34 27.48 3.94
N THR A 50 24.06 27.61 4.29
CA THR A 50 23.27 26.62 5.02
C THR A 50 22.25 25.96 4.09
N VAL A 51 21.90 24.72 4.41
CA VAL A 51 20.91 23.94 3.66
C VAL A 51 19.97 23.29 4.64
N VAL A 52 18.66 23.39 4.39
CA VAL A 52 17.61 22.63 5.08
C VAL A 52 16.93 21.74 4.05
N THR A 53 16.94 20.43 4.28
CA THR A 53 16.31 19.42 3.42
C THR A 53 15.10 18.83 4.12
N THR A 54 13.96 18.86 3.45
CA THR A 54 12.70 18.34 3.97
C THR A 54 12.31 17.08 3.26
N ARG A 55 12.04 16.02 4.02
CA ARG A 55 11.51 14.75 3.52
C ARG A 55 10.17 14.45 4.19
N MET A 56 9.22 13.95 3.41
CA MET A 56 7.90 13.60 3.92
C MET A 56 7.30 12.36 3.26
N GLN A 57 6.76 11.50 4.12
CA GLN A 57 5.86 10.42 3.76
C GLN A 57 4.50 10.65 4.42
N ALA A 58 3.43 10.23 3.75
CA ALA A 58 2.09 10.26 4.32
C ALA A 58 1.27 9.04 3.87
N LYS A 59 0.36 8.60 4.73
CA LYS A 59 -0.57 7.49 4.50
C LYS A 59 -1.94 7.83 5.07
N GLY A 60 -2.98 7.67 4.25
CA GLY A 60 -4.36 7.78 4.71
C GLY A 60 -4.89 6.45 5.23
N SER A 61 -5.97 6.50 6.01
CA SER A 61 -6.61 5.31 6.57
C SER A 61 -7.92 4.95 5.86
N ILE A 62 -8.47 3.83 6.31
CA ILE A 62 -9.83 3.41 6.01
C ILE A 62 -10.72 3.85 7.18
N ILE A 63 -11.82 4.53 6.89
CA ILE A 63 -12.94 4.79 7.78
C ILE A 63 -13.65 3.45 7.99
N ARG A 64 -13.68 3.01 9.24
CA ARG A 64 -14.26 1.73 9.64
C ARG A 64 -15.45 1.99 10.55
N GLY A 65 -16.45 1.14 10.45
CA GLY A 65 -17.55 1.09 11.39
C GLY A 65 -18.13 -0.31 11.45
N ASN A 66 -18.88 -0.57 12.49
CA ASN A 66 -19.64 -1.79 12.68
C ASN A 66 -21.13 -1.44 12.65
N VAL A 67 -21.81 -1.86 11.58
CA VAL A 67 -23.25 -1.62 11.37
C VAL A 67 -24.11 -2.38 12.39
N GLU A 68 -23.64 -3.51 12.92
CA GLU A 68 -24.39 -4.30 13.89
C GLU A 68 -24.38 -3.69 15.29
N THR A 69 -23.27 -3.06 15.67
CA THR A 69 -23.10 -2.41 16.98
C THR A 69 -23.23 -0.89 16.91
N ASP A 70 -23.53 -0.34 15.72
CA ASP A 70 -23.55 1.09 15.41
C ASP A 70 -22.30 1.86 15.90
N GLU A 71 -21.13 1.23 15.76
CA GLU A 71 -19.87 1.80 16.22
C GLU A 71 -19.07 2.40 15.06
N LEU A 72 -18.84 3.71 15.08
CA LEU A 72 -18.00 4.40 14.08
C LEU A 72 -16.61 4.70 14.63
N HIS A 73 -15.58 4.16 13.99
CA HIS A 73 -14.20 4.42 14.37
C HIS A 73 -13.64 5.69 13.70
N PRO A 74 -12.78 6.46 14.39
CA PRO A 74 -12.10 7.60 13.80
C PRO A 74 -11.18 7.19 12.65
N ALA A 75 -11.05 8.08 11.66
CA ALA A 75 -10.07 7.96 10.60
C ALA A 75 -8.76 8.65 10.99
N TYR A 76 -7.69 8.29 10.29
CA TYR A 76 -6.35 8.82 10.54
C TYR A 76 -5.62 9.13 9.24
N VAL A 77 -4.89 10.23 9.23
CA VAL A 77 -3.78 10.43 8.30
C VAL A 77 -2.51 10.36 9.11
N THR A 78 -1.64 9.41 8.78
CA THR A 78 -0.31 9.29 9.39
C THR A 78 0.69 9.98 8.48
N TYR A 79 1.58 10.77 9.06
CA TYR A 79 2.68 11.37 8.34
C TYR A 79 4.00 11.15 9.10
N TRP A 80 5.08 11.18 8.33
CA TRP A 80 6.46 11.18 8.77
C TRP A 80 7.15 12.34 8.10
N VAL A 81 7.79 13.19 8.90
CA VAL A 81 8.62 14.29 8.44
C VAL A 81 10.02 14.06 8.98
N ASN A 82 11.01 14.24 8.12
CA ASN A 82 12.42 14.29 8.46
C ASN A 82 12.97 15.60 7.91
N LEU A 83 13.72 16.31 8.75
CA LEU A 83 14.39 17.56 8.41
C LEU A 83 15.87 17.40 8.70
N ASP A 84 16.68 17.45 7.65
CA ASP A 84 18.13 17.48 7.77
C ASP A 84 18.63 18.91 7.53
N TRP A 85 19.66 19.33 8.26
CA TRP A 85 20.33 20.62 8.03
C TRP A 85 21.84 20.47 7.94
N THR A 86 22.47 21.34 7.16
CA THR A 86 23.93 21.44 7.04
C THR A 86 24.38 22.90 6.98
N GLY A 87 25.67 23.14 7.24
CA GLY A 87 26.27 24.48 7.23
C GLY A 87 26.15 25.26 8.54
N GLY A 88 25.48 24.69 9.54
CA GLY A 88 25.26 25.28 10.87
C GLY A 88 24.43 24.38 11.77
N ASP A 89 24.00 24.91 12.91
CA ASP A 89 23.16 24.23 13.90
C ASP A 89 21.74 24.81 13.90
N LEU A 90 20.72 23.94 13.99
CA LEU A 90 19.32 24.38 14.05
C LEU A 90 19.03 25.00 15.43
N GLN A 91 18.68 26.28 15.46
CA GLN A 91 18.38 27.02 16.68
C GLN A 91 16.88 27.15 16.96
N ALA A 92 16.07 27.25 15.92
CA ALA A 92 14.62 27.40 16.06
C ALA A 92 13.88 26.74 14.89
N PHE A 93 12.70 26.23 15.19
CA PHE A 93 11.79 25.64 14.22
C PHE A 93 10.34 25.95 14.63
N ASP A 94 9.57 26.48 13.69
CA ASP A 94 8.11 26.60 13.80
C ASP A 94 7.48 26.12 12.50
N GLY A 95 6.50 25.22 12.60
CA GLY A 95 5.95 24.60 11.42
C GLY A 95 4.62 23.90 11.65
N VAL A 96 3.92 23.69 10.54
CA VAL A 96 2.63 23.01 10.48
C VAL A 96 2.59 22.01 9.35
N VAL A 97 1.84 20.94 9.57
CA VAL A 97 1.38 20.05 8.50
C VAL A 97 0.00 20.50 8.07
N THR A 98 -0.19 20.65 6.77
CA THR A 98 -1.47 21.03 6.18
C THR A 98 -2.17 19.80 5.62
N LEU A 99 -3.49 19.75 5.78
CA LEU A 99 -4.35 18.70 5.21
C LEU A 99 -5.53 19.35 4.48
N GLN A 100 -5.65 19.06 3.20
CA GLN A 100 -6.68 19.64 2.34
C GLN A 100 -7.31 18.56 1.45
N ARG A 101 -8.63 18.45 1.42
CA ARG A 101 -9.30 17.57 0.46
C ARG A 101 -9.08 18.11 -0.97
N VAL A 102 -8.72 17.26 -1.92
CA VAL A 102 -8.54 17.67 -3.33
C VAL A 102 -9.84 18.29 -3.84
N GLY A 103 -9.76 19.52 -4.35
CA GLY A 103 -10.91 20.29 -4.84
C GLY A 103 -11.66 21.08 -3.75
N ALA A 104 -11.33 20.94 -2.47
CA ALA A 104 -11.89 21.75 -1.40
C ALA A 104 -11.04 23.00 -1.13
N ARG A 105 -11.66 24.07 -0.64
CA ARG A 105 -10.94 25.30 -0.21
C ARG A 105 -10.41 25.22 1.21
N GLN A 106 -11.06 24.44 2.08
CA GLN A 106 -10.68 24.37 3.48
C GLN A 106 -9.37 23.61 3.67
N VAL A 107 -8.42 24.25 4.34
CA VAL A 107 -7.15 23.67 4.78
C VAL A 107 -7.20 23.51 6.30
N ARG A 108 -6.82 22.35 6.80
CA ARG A 108 -6.63 22.09 8.24
C ARG A 108 -5.15 22.11 8.53
N THR A 109 -4.73 22.78 9.59
CA THR A 109 -3.34 22.86 10.02
C THR A 109 -3.14 22.10 11.32
N PHE A 110 -1.99 21.44 11.44
CA PHE A 110 -1.61 20.66 12.62
C PHE A 110 -0.19 21.05 13.01
N PRO A 111 0.06 21.45 14.28
CA PRO A 111 1.39 21.87 14.69
C PRO A 111 2.39 20.72 14.54
N LEU A 112 3.55 21.04 13.97
CA LEU A 112 4.67 20.14 13.82
C LEU A 112 5.70 20.47 14.89
N THR A 113 6.09 19.46 15.66
CA THR A 113 7.20 19.54 16.61
C THR A 113 8.17 18.44 16.27
N LEU A 114 9.46 18.77 16.12
CA LEU A 114 10.51 17.81 15.84
C LEU A 114 11.13 17.31 17.15
N ASP A 115 11.74 16.13 17.10
CA ASP A 115 12.67 15.72 18.15
C ASP A 115 14.07 16.31 17.91
N ALA A 116 15.03 15.94 18.75
CA ALA A 116 16.41 16.45 18.67
C ALA A 116 17.13 16.04 17.37
N ASP A 117 16.65 15.00 16.68
CA ASP A 117 17.23 14.46 15.45
C ASP A 117 16.53 15.01 14.19
N GLY A 118 15.56 15.92 14.35
CA GLY A 118 14.83 16.51 13.22
C GLY A 118 13.72 15.61 12.67
N ASP A 119 13.37 14.54 13.38
CA ASP A 119 12.39 13.54 12.94
C ASP A 119 11.06 13.69 13.69
N ARG A 120 9.96 13.35 12.99
CA ARG A 120 8.65 13.23 13.62
C ARG A 120 7.72 12.28 12.87
N SER A 121 7.13 11.34 13.61
CA SER A 121 5.91 10.63 13.18
C SER A 121 4.70 11.12 13.97
N ARG A 122 3.59 11.38 13.30
CA ARG A 122 2.34 11.73 13.97
C ARG A 122 1.12 11.20 13.22
N ARG A 123 0.07 10.93 14.01
CA ARG A 123 -1.27 10.61 13.50
C ARG A 123 -2.16 11.81 13.68
N ILE A 124 -2.76 12.28 12.58
CA ILE A 124 -3.83 13.26 12.57
C ILE A 124 -5.13 12.49 12.76
N LYS A 125 -5.82 12.72 13.88
CA LYS A 125 -7.15 12.15 14.13
C LYS A 125 -8.19 12.95 13.34
N LEU A 126 -8.97 12.24 12.53
CA LEU A 126 -10.06 12.80 11.73
C LEU A 126 -11.38 12.19 12.23
N PRO A 127 -12.50 12.94 12.14
CA PRO A 127 -13.80 12.39 12.50
C PRO A 127 -14.12 11.20 11.59
N GLY A 128 -14.82 10.18 12.12
CA GLY A 128 -15.26 9.04 11.31
C GLY A 128 -16.20 9.46 10.16
N THR A 129 -16.91 10.57 10.31
CA THR A 129 -17.79 11.18 9.31
C THR A 129 -17.05 11.97 8.23
N ILE A 130 -15.71 11.98 8.25
CA ILE A 130 -14.94 12.69 7.22
C ILE A 130 -15.28 12.17 5.82
N THR A 131 -15.45 13.09 4.86
CA THR A 131 -15.77 12.71 3.49
C THR A 131 -14.62 11.91 2.86
N PRO A 132 -14.87 10.72 2.30
CA PRO A 132 -13.82 9.95 1.64
C PRO A 132 -13.32 10.66 0.35
N GLY A 133 -12.13 10.29 -0.06
CA GLY A 133 -11.46 10.79 -1.27
C GLY A 133 -9.97 11.06 -1.07
N SER A 134 -9.40 11.79 -2.01
CA SER A 134 -7.99 12.17 -1.98
C SER A 134 -7.77 13.45 -1.18
N TYR A 135 -6.74 13.44 -0.32
CA TYR A 135 -6.30 14.56 0.49
C TYR A 135 -4.85 14.90 0.15
N ARG A 136 -4.58 16.19 -0.03
CA ARG A 136 -3.22 16.74 -0.09
C ARG A 136 -2.72 16.91 1.33
N VAL A 137 -1.53 16.42 1.58
CA VAL A 137 -0.77 16.65 2.79
C VAL A 137 0.42 17.52 2.41
N GLY A 138 0.50 18.68 3.03
CA GLY A 138 1.57 19.64 2.83
C GLY A 138 2.32 19.94 4.12
N ILE A 139 3.38 20.72 3.99
CA ILE A 139 4.18 21.19 5.11
C ILE A 139 4.54 22.65 4.87
N GLU A 140 4.42 23.46 5.91
CA GLU A 140 4.83 24.86 5.94
C GLU A 140 5.65 25.08 7.20
N PHE A 141 6.85 25.64 7.10
CA PHE A 141 7.67 25.94 8.26
C PHE A 141 8.68 27.06 8.02
N THR A 142 9.13 27.62 9.14
CA THR A 142 10.32 28.47 9.25
C THR A 142 11.34 27.80 10.16
N ALA A 143 12.60 27.77 9.73
CA ALA A 143 13.72 27.21 10.47
C ALA A 143 14.88 28.20 10.51
N THR A 144 15.50 28.37 11.67
CA THR A 144 16.66 29.25 11.85
C THR A 144 17.90 28.41 12.11
N VAL A 145 18.90 28.53 11.23
CA VAL A 145 20.18 27.82 11.34
C VAL A 145 21.28 28.82 11.69
N GLU A 146 22.00 28.57 12.78
CA GLU A 146 23.18 29.34 13.16
C GLU A 146 24.42 28.79 12.47
N ARG A 147 25.05 29.62 11.65
CA ARG A 147 26.30 29.27 10.99
C ARG A 147 27.46 29.27 11.97
N ARG A 148 28.56 28.63 11.59
CA ARG A 148 29.83 28.65 12.37
C ARG A 148 30.39 30.05 12.65
N ASP A 149 30.01 31.06 11.86
CA ASP A 149 30.39 32.46 12.08
C ASP A 149 29.44 33.20 13.05
N GLY A 150 28.51 32.48 13.70
CA GLY A 150 27.54 33.01 14.66
C GLY A 150 26.35 33.74 14.01
N ARG A 151 26.26 33.77 12.68
CA ARG A 151 25.13 34.40 11.98
C ARG A 151 23.94 33.47 11.88
N LEU A 152 22.76 33.99 12.21
CA LEU A 152 21.48 33.29 12.04
C LEU A 152 20.99 33.43 10.59
N VAL A 153 20.58 32.30 10.00
CA VAL A 153 20.00 32.23 8.66
C VAL A 153 18.61 31.62 8.74
N GLU A 154 17.62 32.36 8.26
CA GLU A 154 16.23 31.89 8.21
C GLU A 154 15.93 31.21 6.87
N HIS A 155 15.37 30.01 6.98
CA HIS A 155 14.82 29.19 5.91
C HIS A 155 13.30 29.16 6.02
N THR A 156 12.61 29.32 4.90
CA THR A 156 11.16 29.17 4.79
C THR A 156 10.86 28.13 3.74
N VAL A 157 9.96 27.20 4.07
CA VAL A 157 9.47 26.17 3.16
C VAL A 157 7.94 26.19 3.23
N ASP A 158 7.30 26.28 2.07
CA ASP A 158 5.85 26.15 1.93
C ASP A 158 5.55 25.20 0.76
N VAL A 159 5.19 23.96 1.10
CA VAL A 159 4.82 22.93 0.13
C VAL A 159 3.41 22.45 0.41
N ASN A 160 2.46 23.05 -0.29
CA ASN A 160 1.03 22.77 -0.18
C ASN A 160 0.58 21.37 -0.66
N ASN A 161 1.40 20.64 -1.43
CA ASN A 161 1.05 19.31 -1.96
C ASN A 161 2.25 18.35 -1.97
N ALA A 162 2.89 18.17 -0.82
CA ALA A 162 4.01 17.25 -0.68
C ALA A 162 3.60 15.80 -0.98
N ARG A 163 2.39 15.40 -0.54
CA ARG A 163 1.82 14.06 -0.78
C ARG A 163 0.32 14.11 -1.01
N THR A 164 -0.19 13.16 -1.80
CA THR A 164 -1.62 12.89 -1.89
C THR A 164 -1.92 11.53 -1.26
N VAL A 165 -2.87 11.48 -0.35
CA VAL A 165 -3.28 10.27 0.38
C VAL A 165 -4.77 10.00 0.22
N PRO A 166 -5.20 8.74 0.05
CA PRO A 166 -6.60 8.38 0.02
C PRO A 166 -7.12 8.17 1.45
N VAL A 167 -8.29 8.73 1.75
CA VAL A 167 -9.12 8.35 2.90
C VAL A 167 -10.33 7.64 2.33
N ARG A 168 -10.50 6.36 2.67
CA ARG A 168 -11.50 5.49 2.04
C ARG A 168 -12.49 4.96 3.07
N ARG A 169 -13.71 4.61 2.67
CA ARG A 169 -14.62 3.83 3.51
C ARG A 169 -14.40 2.34 3.33
N THR A 170 -14.66 1.55 4.37
CA THR A 170 -14.67 0.09 4.25
C THR A 170 -15.62 -0.35 3.15
N SER A 171 -15.21 -1.37 2.41
CA SER A 171 -16.05 -2.13 1.48
C SER A 171 -16.06 -3.60 1.89
N MET A 172 -17.11 -4.31 1.49
CA MET A 172 -17.32 -5.71 1.84
C MET A 172 -17.88 -6.46 0.63
N ILE A 173 -17.38 -7.66 0.40
CA ILE A 173 -17.96 -8.61 -0.55
C ILE A 173 -18.72 -9.66 0.25
N GLU A 174 -19.99 -9.87 -0.09
CA GLU A 174 -20.77 -11.00 0.37
C GLU A 174 -21.07 -11.89 -0.83
N ALA A 175 -20.80 -13.20 -0.74
CA ALA A 175 -21.10 -14.10 -1.84
C ALA A 175 -21.33 -15.53 -1.38
N SER A 176 -21.95 -16.32 -2.26
CA SER A 176 -22.16 -17.75 -2.09
C SER A 176 -21.95 -18.51 -3.40
N ILE A 177 -21.65 -19.80 -3.28
CA ILE A 177 -21.53 -20.74 -4.39
C ILE A 177 -22.58 -21.85 -4.28
N SER A 178 -23.27 -22.16 -5.37
CA SER A 178 -24.47 -23.03 -5.33
C SER A 178 -24.21 -24.50 -5.05
N ASN A 179 -23.05 -25.04 -5.44
CA ASN A 179 -22.67 -26.42 -5.10
C ASN A 179 -21.47 -26.31 -4.15
N PRO A 180 -21.67 -26.53 -2.84
CA PRO A 180 -20.59 -26.41 -1.86
C PRO A 180 -19.56 -27.53 -2.00
N THR A 181 -19.91 -28.65 -2.64
CA THR A 181 -18.97 -29.69 -3.03
C THR A 181 -18.55 -29.52 -4.49
N ALA A 182 -17.26 -29.76 -4.75
CA ALA A 182 -16.77 -29.83 -6.10
C ALA A 182 -17.12 -31.20 -6.71
N THR A 183 -17.71 -31.18 -7.90
CA THR A 183 -17.89 -32.38 -8.71
C THR A 183 -17.39 -32.04 -10.09
N ASP A 184 -16.36 -32.75 -10.55
CA ASP A 184 -15.67 -32.43 -11.80
C ASP A 184 -16.67 -32.30 -12.97
N GLY A 185 -16.52 -31.22 -13.73
CA GLY A 185 -17.37 -30.90 -14.88
C GLY A 185 -18.75 -30.32 -14.54
N ARG A 186 -19.21 -30.34 -13.28
CA ARG A 186 -20.49 -29.72 -12.90
C ARG A 186 -20.37 -28.20 -12.90
N THR A 187 -21.36 -27.51 -13.43
CA THR A 187 -21.40 -26.04 -13.34
C THR A 187 -21.86 -25.58 -11.95
N SER A 188 -21.08 -24.69 -11.33
CA SER A 188 -21.44 -23.94 -10.13
C SER A 188 -21.82 -22.49 -10.46
N ARG A 189 -22.68 -21.91 -9.62
CA ARG A 189 -23.11 -20.52 -9.73
C ARG A 189 -22.57 -19.75 -8.54
N ILE A 190 -21.86 -18.66 -8.80
CA ILE A 190 -21.43 -17.70 -7.79
C ILE A 190 -22.37 -16.51 -7.87
N ARG A 191 -22.94 -16.13 -6.73
CA ARG A 191 -23.79 -14.94 -6.56
C ARG A 191 -23.27 -14.11 -5.40
N GLY A 192 -23.22 -12.80 -5.56
CA GLY A 192 -22.80 -11.94 -4.45
C GLY A 192 -23.22 -10.50 -4.59
N LYS A 193 -22.84 -9.72 -3.58
CA LYS A 193 -23.02 -8.28 -3.46
C LYS A 193 -21.68 -7.64 -3.13
N LEU A 194 -21.47 -6.43 -3.64
CA LEU A 194 -20.43 -5.52 -3.20
C LEU A 194 -21.10 -4.39 -2.42
N LEU A 195 -20.74 -4.27 -1.15
CA LEU A 195 -21.31 -3.33 -0.20
C LEU A 195 -20.23 -2.33 0.24
N VAL A 196 -20.66 -1.13 0.60
CA VAL A 196 -19.78 -0.07 1.12
C VAL A 196 -20.39 0.52 2.38
N LEU A 197 -19.55 0.99 3.30
CA LEU A 197 -20.03 1.62 4.52
C LEU A 197 -20.74 2.95 4.17
N GLY A 198 -22.04 3.00 4.45
CA GLY A 198 -22.86 4.19 4.52
C GLY A 198 -22.72 4.84 5.89
N ILE A 199 -22.70 6.18 5.91
CA ILE A 199 -22.69 6.98 7.13
C ILE A 199 -23.61 8.15 6.86
N ALA A 200 -24.74 8.21 7.56
CA ALA A 200 -25.69 9.31 7.49
C ALA A 200 -25.19 10.55 8.26
N ASP A 201 -25.92 11.67 8.15
CA ASP A 201 -25.51 12.95 8.76
C ASP A 201 -25.59 12.92 10.30
N ASP A 202 -26.47 12.10 10.86
CA ASP A 202 -26.60 11.81 12.29
C ASP A 202 -25.56 10.79 12.80
N GLY A 203 -24.85 10.14 11.89
CA GLY A 203 -23.82 9.14 12.19
C GLY A 203 -24.26 7.70 12.00
N ASP A 204 -25.54 7.45 11.69
CA ASP A 204 -26.08 6.10 11.53
C ASP A 204 -25.33 5.32 10.44
N LEU A 205 -25.02 4.07 10.76
CA LEU A 205 -24.22 3.20 9.91
C LEU A 205 -25.08 2.22 9.11
N THR A 206 -24.74 2.06 7.84
CA THR A 206 -25.41 1.11 6.94
C THR A 206 -24.42 0.42 6.01
N TRP A 207 -24.84 -0.74 5.47
CA TRP A 207 -24.16 -1.34 4.33
C TRP A 207 -24.92 -1.02 3.05
N ASP A 208 -24.41 -0.04 2.31
CA ASP A 208 -25.02 0.40 1.07
C ASP A 208 -24.56 -0.45 -0.11
N PRO A 209 -25.45 -0.84 -1.03
CA PRO A 209 -25.07 -1.51 -2.25
C PRO A 209 -24.23 -0.58 -3.15
N MET A 210 -23.09 -1.08 -3.60
CA MET A 210 -22.24 -0.36 -4.54
C MET A 210 -22.91 -0.30 -5.92
N GLN A 211 -23.20 0.91 -6.41
CA GLN A 211 -23.95 1.12 -7.66
C GLN A 211 -23.24 0.59 -8.91
N SER A 212 -21.91 0.60 -8.90
CA SER A 212 -21.08 0.13 -10.00
C SER A 212 -19.68 -0.22 -9.52
N GLY A 213 -19.09 -1.27 -10.06
CA GLY A 213 -17.72 -1.68 -9.75
C GLY A 213 -17.33 -2.95 -10.48
N THR A 214 -16.10 -3.40 -10.26
CA THR A 214 -15.60 -4.66 -10.82
C THR A 214 -15.06 -5.52 -9.69
N VAL A 215 -15.57 -6.73 -9.58
CA VAL A 215 -15.04 -7.77 -8.70
C VAL A 215 -14.28 -8.77 -9.55
N ARG A 216 -12.99 -8.93 -9.30
CA ARG A 216 -12.16 -9.94 -9.93
C ARG A 216 -12.41 -11.27 -9.25
N LEU A 217 -12.78 -12.27 -10.03
CA LEU A 217 -12.87 -13.67 -9.61
C LEU A 217 -11.62 -14.41 -10.09
N SER A 218 -10.95 -15.10 -9.18
CA SER A 218 -9.94 -16.10 -9.51
C SER A 218 -10.19 -17.43 -8.81
N TYR A 219 -9.62 -18.50 -9.35
CA TYR A 219 -9.52 -19.77 -8.64
C TYR A 219 -8.12 -19.92 -8.06
N ASP A 220 -8.05 -20.36 -6.81
CA ASP A 220 -6.79 -20.52 -6.09
C ASP A 220 -6.72 -21.97 -5.55
N PRO A 221 -5.87 -22.82 -6.13
CA PRO A 221 -5.70 -24.19 -5.67
C PRO A 221 -4.95 -24.28 -4.34
N ASP A 222 -4.16 -23.25 -4.00
CA ASP A 222 -3.29 -23.24 -2.82
C ASP A 222 -4.03 -22.67 -1.61
N GLY A 223 -4.96 -21.73 -1.84
CA GLY A 223 -5.87 -21.20 -0.84
C GLY A 223 -5.31 -19.99 -0.06
N PRO A 224 -6.07 -19.50 0.94
CA PRO A 224 -5.81 -18.19 1.56
C PRO A 224 -4.57 -18.10 2.46
N TRP A 225 -3.92 -19.22 2.80
CA TRP A 225 -2.85 -19.29 3.80
C TRP A 225 -1.48 -19.67 3.24
N GLU A 226 -1.37 -19.88 1.94
CA GLU A 226 -0.11 -20.24 1.28
C GLU A 226 0.62 -18.98 0.81
N ASP A 227 1.94 -18.91 1.07
CA ASP A 227 2.80 -17.74 0.76
C ASP A 227 2.90 -17.43 -0.74
N ARG A 228 2.38 -18.32 -1.60
CA ARG A 228 2.40 -18.21 -3.06
C ARG A 228 1.05 -18.61 -3.67
N ALA A 229 0.01 -17.86 -3.36
CA ALA A 229 -1.27 -17.92 -4.05
C ALA A 229 -1.08 -17.91 -5.59
N ARG A 230 -1.32 -19.04 -6.26
CA ARG A 230 -1.31 -19.11 -7.71
C ARG A 230 -2.73 -18.91 -8.24
N GLU A 231 -3.05 -17.67 -8.61
CA GLU A 231 -4.32 -17.39 -9.27
C GLU A 231 -4.37 -18.09 -10.65
N VAL A 232 -5.21 -19.12 -10.76
CA VAL A 232 -5.50 -19.85 -12.00
C VAL A 232 -6.94 -19.54 -12.39
N PHE A 233 -7.22 -19.23 -13.65
CA PHE A 233 -8.50 -18.67 -14.10
C PHE A 233 -8.76 -17.29 -13.48
N VAL A 234 -8.95 -16.27 -14.31
CA VAL A 234 -9.21 -14.90 -13.89
C VAL A 234 -10.35 -14.35 -14.72
N ARG A 235 -11.35 -13.77 -14.06
CA ARG A 235 -12.49 -13.15 -14.72
C ARG A 235 -12.97 -11.94 -13.95
N ASP A 236 -13.16 -10.83 -14.65
CA ASP A 236 -13.80 -9.66 -14.09
C ASP A 236 -15.32 -9.79 -14.13
N LEU A 237 -15.96 -9.50 -13.00
CA LEU A 237 -17.40 -9.50 -12.82
C LEU A 237 -17.87 -8.06 -12.61
N THR A 238 -18.74 -7.60 -13.49
CA THR A 238 -19.37 -6.29 -13.34
C THR A 238 -20.40 -6.34 -12.21
N VAL A 239 -20.22 -5.45 -11.24
CA VAL A 239 -21.24 -5.13 -10.24
C VAL A 239 -22.22 -4.17 -10.88
N SER A 240 -23.51 -4.50 -10.82
CA SER A 240 -24.54 -3.76 -11.53
C SER A 240 -25.74 -3.41 -10.65
N GLY A 241 -26.25 -2.21 -10.86
CA GLY A 241 -27.58 -1.76 -10.44
C GLY A 241 -27.68 -1.30 -8.98
N ALA A 242 -28.90 -0.90 -8.62
CA ALA A 242 -29.26 -0.37 -7.30
C ALA A 242 -29.02 -1.35 -6.13
N HIS A 243 -28.74 -2.62 -6.40
CA HIS A 243 -28.54 -3.68 -5.41
C HIS A 243 -27.09 -4.15 -5.30
N GLY A 244 -26.17 -3.61 -6.10
CA GLY A 244 -24.74 -3.92 -6.03
C GLY A 244 -24.41 -5.40 -6.24
N THR A 245 -25.20 -6.09 -7.05
CA THR A 245 -25.07 -7.55 -7.23
C THR A 245 -24.16 -7.92 -8.39
N PHE A 246 -23.55 -9.10 -8.30
CA PHE A 246 -22.84 -9.77 -9.40
C PHE A 246 -23.19 -11.26 -9.45
N PHE A 247 -23.07 -11.85 -10.64
CA PHE A 247 -23.39 -13.24 -10.89
C PHE A 247 -22.45 -13.85 -11.93
N THR A 248 -22.02 -15.09 -11.72
CA THR A 248 -21.31 -15.85 -12.76
C THR A 248 -21.50 -17.35 -12.63
N ARG A 249 -21.15 -18.06 -13.70
CA ARG A 249 -21.08 -19.52 -13.74
C ARG A 249 -19.63 -19.93 -13.93
N VAL A 250 -19.21 -20.93 -13.17
CA VAL A 250 -17.87 -21.50 -13.21
C VAL A 250 -17.97 -23.03 -13.24
N ALA A 251 -16.96 -23.69 -13.79
CA ALA A 251 -16.80 -25.13 -13.54
C ALA A 251 -16.55 -25.32 -12.05
N ALA A 252 -17.21 -26.28 -11.42
CA ALA A 252 -16.94 -26.65 -10.05
C ALA A 252 -15.48 -27.10 -9.94
N ARG A 253 -14.77 -26.56 -8.97
CA ARG A 253 -13.39 -26.91 -8.66
C ARG A 253 -13.28 -27.08 -7.16
N ASP A 254 -12.52 -28.09 -6.75
CA ASP A 254 -12.20 -28.29 -5.33
C ASP A 254 -11.32 -27.14 -4.84
N ARG A 255 -11.30 -26.79 -3.56
CA ARG A 255 -10.56 -25.65 -2.94
C ARG A 255 -11.30 -24.30 -2.99
N TRP A 256 -10.62 -23.23 -3.41
CA TRP A 256 -11.02 -21.87 -3.09
C TRP A 256 -11.25 -21.02 -4.34
N TRP A 257 -12.38 -20.30 -4.33
CA TRP A 257 -12.60 -19.17 -5.22
C TRP A 257 -12.30 -17.88 -4.48
N LYS A 258 -11.53 -17.01 -5.10
CA LYS A 258 -11.17 -15.71 -4.55
C LYS A 258 -11.90 -14.61 -5.29
N LEU A 259 -12.62 -13.78 -4.55
CA LEU A 259 -13.25 -12.57 -5.05
C LEU A 259 -12.47 -11.38 -4.51
N THR A 260 -12.04 -10.48 -5.39
CA THR A 260 -11.27 -9.29 -5.02
C THR A 260 -11.89 -8.06 -5.64
N TYR A 261 -12.24 -7.10 -4.80
CA TYR A 261 -12.52 -5.72 -5.19
C TYR A 261 -11.28 -4.90 -4.90
N ALA A 262 -10.69 -4.28 -5.92
CA ALA A 262 -9.43 -3.55 -5.79
C ALA A 262 -9.56 -2.20 -5.06
N GLY A 263 -10.78 -1.78 -4.71
CA GLY A 263 -11.02 -0.46 -4.16
C GLY A 263 -10.92 0.65 -5.21
N ASN A 264 -11.11 1.89 -4.76
CA ASN A 264 -10.92 3.09 -5.55
C ASN A 264 -10.52 4.28 -4.66
N ALA A 265 -10.68 5.52 -5.11
CA ALA A 265 -10.36 6.70 -4.31
C ALA A 265 -11.24 6.86 -3.06
N GLN A 266 -12.45 6.30 -3.07
CA GLN A 266 -13.46 6.46 -2.02
C GLN A 266 -13.65 5.20 -1.17
N PHE A 267 -13.43 4.01 -1.71
CA PHE A 267 -13.70 2.74 -1.05
C PHE A 267 -12.44 1.89 -0.98
N ALA A 268 -12.24 1.24 0.16
CA ALA A 268 -11.15 0.31 0.38
C ALA A 268 -11.28 -0.90 -0.54
N ASP A 269 -10.17 -1.61 -0.74
CA ASP A 269 -10.19 -2.95 -1.30
C ASP A 269 -10.87 -3.94 -0.34
N SER A 270 -11.36 -5.04 -0.89
CA SER A 270 -12.00 -6.12 -0.15
C SER A 270 -11.73 -7.46 -0.81
N VAL A 271 -11.54 -8.50 0.00
CA VAL A 271 -11.28 -9.87 -0.46
C VAL A 271 -12.22 -10.82 0.26
N LEU A 272 -12.83 -11.73 -0.50
CA LEU A 272 -13.61 -12.83 0.03
C LEU A 272 -13.11 -14.15 -0.58
N TRP A 273 -12.95 -15.15 0.28
CA TRP A 273 -12.60 -16.51 -0.10
C TRP A 273 -13.84 -17.40 0.05
N LEU A 274 -14.22 -18.08 -1.02
CA LEU A 274 -15.36 -18.99 -1.06
C LEU A 274 -14.85 -20.43 -1.18
N PRO A 275 -15.03 -21.27 -0.14
CA PRO A 275 -14.67 -22.67 -0.23
C PRO A 275 -15.65 -23.41 -1.15
N GLN A 276 -15.12 -24.35 -1.91
CA GLN A 276 -15.88 -25.31 -2.70
C GLN A 276 -15.18 -26.67 -2.60
N GLY A 277 -15.76 -27.61 -1.87
CA GLY A 277 -15.19 -28.95 -1.64
C GLY A 277 -14.24 -29.04 -0.46
N ASP A 278 -13.80 -27.91 0.11
CA ASP A 278 -12.98 -27.93 1.32
C ASP A 278 -13.82 -28.32 2.55
N HIS A 279 -13.45 -29.46 3.14
CA HIS A 279 -13.97 -29.97 4.42
C HIS A 279 -13.16 -29.46 5.61
N SER A 280 -12.53 -28.29 5.51
CA SER A 280 -12.10 -27.53 6.68
C SER A 280 -13.33 -26.96 7.43
N GLY A 281 -14.26 -27.83 7.78
CA GLY A 281 -15.16 -27.59 8.89
C GLY A 281 -14.29 -27.52 10.14
N CYS A 282 -14.25 -26.34 10.76
CA CYS A 282 -14.31 -26.37 12.22
C CYS A 282 -15.63 -27.06 12.54
N GLY A 283 -15.56 -28.32 12.96
CA GLY A 283 -16.66 -28.97 13.63
C GLY A 283 -17.10 -28.08 14.77
N CYS A 284 -18.36 -27.64 14.73
CA CYS A 284 -19.08 -27.25 15.92
C CYS A 284 -19.58 -28.52 16.60
#